data_AF-A0A4P8QW33-F1
#
_entry.id   AF-A0A4P8QW33-F1
#
_cell.length_a   1.000
_cell.length_b   1.000
_cell.length_c   1.000
_cell.angle_alpha   90.00
_cell.angle_beta   90.00
_cell.angle_gamma   90.00
#
_symmetry.space_group_name_H-M   'P 1'
#
loop_
_entity.id
_entity.type
_entity.pdbx_description
1 polymer ?
#
loop_
_entity_poly.entity_id
_entity_poly.type
_entity_poly.pdbx_seq_one_letter_code
_entity_poly.pdbx_strand_id
1 'polypeptide(L)'
;MKVLALRYPSSGNPPRGLLWLLLALVTLLSLLPSLRLLISALIDWHQGSGSSLWRVLSSQSTWRALYNSFYTSGLGTLLSLLLGSLFAFCLALTDIRAKQIWVFLFMLPMMIPPQVTALSWLQLFGPSSILLNSLGIAPAFGSHNPLYSAEGIALLLGIQHAPLVFLALRTQLLCLPKEQIEAARLNGASLWRAFCDIVLPLCRPALWAGGAITFVSALGNFGIPAMLGIPISYFVLPTQIYQTMASFGPTMLNQVAALSVLMGVLAVGIVMLQGRLQQRHALPLIGMAGRALAFRLGSWRWLSELVLGAVLFMILVTPLLALIATSLVPTLGVPLNGDTLTFAAYGAMLEGQSATWRALTNSMLLSVSAALALMLLSLPLGYLLVRYPSRPLRWLHNAIDIPYTLPGVVLAIAFILLFARPLPIVEITLHGTLAIIFLAYLARFLTVSLKPVHNGMLQLDPAMEEAASLAGANFSQRLRHIVIPLLAPAAFAGALLVFLTAVNELTVSALLWSVGNETLGVVIFNLDESGNKVLASAVSVMVVGLIALVMLLLNGLGRYLPKGVIPWQS
;
A
#
# COMPACT_ATOMS: atom_id res chain seq x y z
N MET A 1 -2.15 9.47 -24.29
CA MET A 1 -2.58 8.73 -25.49
C MET A 1 -4.11 8.69 -25.54
N LYS A 2 -4.73 9.29 -26.56
CA LYS A 2 -6.06 8.83 -27.00
C LYS A 2 -5.80 7.49 -27.68
N VAL A 3 -5.93 6.40 -26.92
CA VAL A 3 -6.04 5.08 -27.52
C VAL A 3 -7.22 5.17 -28.48
N LEU A 4 -6.95 5.00 -29.77
CA LEU A 4 -7.96 4.65 -30.76
C LEU A 4 -8.50 3.28 -30.32
N ALA A 5 -9.39 3.30 -29.34
CA ALA A 5 -10.21 2.17 -29.00
C ALA A 5 -11.09 1.97 -30.24
N LEU A 6 -10.74 0.96 -31.04
CA LEU A 6 -11.66 0.39 -32.01
C LEU A 6 -12.92 0.02 -31.23
N ARG A 7 -13.92 0.91 -31.28
CA ARG A 7 -15.22 0.70 -30.66
C ARG A 7 -15.93 -0.31 -31.54
N TYR A 8 -15.81 -1.58 -31.19
CA TYR A 8 -16.77 -2.58 -31.65
C TYR A 8 -18.04 -2.38 -30.83
N PRO A 9 -19.16 -1.97 -31.44
CA PRO A 9 -20.43 -1.98 -30.74
C PRO A 9 -20.84 -3.44 -30.54
N SER A 10 -20.67 -3.97 -29.33
CA SER A 10 -21.35 -5.21 -28.97
C SER A 10 -22.86 -4.92 -29.01
N SER A 11 -23.59 -5.59 -29.89
CA SER A 11 -25.04 -5.40 -30.12
C SER A 11 -25.94 -5.86 -28.97
N GLY A 12 -25.38 -6.30 -27.85
CA GLY A 12 -26.14 -6.69 -26.66
C GLY A 12 -26.31 -5.53 -25.66
N ASN A 13 -27.50 -5.41 -25.06
CA ASN A 13 -27.63 -4.65 -23.83
C ASN A 13 -26.97 -5.42 -22.68
N PRO A 14 -26.28 -4.75 -21.72
CA PRO A 14 -25.81 -5.43 -20.53
C PRO A 14 -26.99 -6.04 -19.75
N PRO A 15 -26.79 -7.13 -19.02
CA PRO A 15 -27.81 -7.66 -18.11
C PRO A 15 -28.18 -6.57 -17.09
N ARG A 16 -29.35 -5.93 -17.30
CA ARG A 16 -29.76 -4.71 -16.59
C ARG A 16 -29.72 -4.90 -15.07
N GLY A 17 -30.18 -6.04 -14.56
CA GLY A 17 -30.18 -6.37 -13.13
C GLY A 17 -28.78 -6.39 -12.52
N LEU A 18 -27.82 -7.05 -13.18
CA LEU A 18 -26.43 -7.11 -12.71
C LEU A 18 -25.78 -5.73 -12.73
N LEU A 19 -26.02 -4.95 -13.78
CA LEU A 19 -25.50 -3.59 -13.89
C LEU A 19 -26.01 -2.70 -12.75
N TRP A 20 -27.31 -2.71 -12.46
CA TRP A 20 -27.88 -1.91 -11.37
C TRP A 20 -27.42 -2.36 -9.99
N LEU A 21 -27.30 -3.67 -9.77
CA LEU A 21 -26.78 -4.22 -8.52
C LEU A 21 -25.34 -3.76 -8.27
N LEU A 22 -24.47 -3.86 -9.29
CA LEU A 22 -23.07 -3.44 -9.17
C LEU A 22 -22.94 -1.92 -8.99
N LEU A 23 -23.76 -1.13 -9.70
CA LEU A 23 -23.83 0.32 -9.50
C LEU A 23 -24.23 0.66 -8.06
N ALA A 24 -25.27 0.03 -7.54
CA ALA A 24 -25.74 0.25 -6.17
C ALA A 24 -24.66 -0.14 -5.14
N LEU A 25 -24.04 -1.30 -5.30
CA LEU A 25 -23.00 -1.78 -4.39
C LEU A 25 -21.78 -0.86 -4.37
N VAL A 26 -21.26 -0.45 -5.52
CA VAL A 26 -20.10 0.45 -5.59
C VAL A 26 -20.47 1.85 -5.08
N THR A 27 -21.68 2.33 -5.36
CA THR A 27 -22.15 3.62 -4.82
C THR A 27 -22.22 3.57 -3.29
N LEU A 28 -22.74 2.47 -2.73
CA LEU A 28 -22.81 2.24 -1.28
C LEU A 28 -21.42 2.16 -0.63
N LEU A 29 -20.46 1.48 -1.27
CA LEU A 29 -19.12 1.30 -0.72
C LEU A 29 -18.21 2.52 -0.91
N SER A 30 -18.37 3.26 -2.01
CA SER A 30 -17.44 4.35 -2.38
C SER A 30 -18.03 5.75 -2.15
N LEU A 31 -19.17 6.04 -2.78
CA LEU A 31 -19.70 7.39 -2.84
C LEU A 31 -20.42 7.78 -1.57
N LEU A 32 -21.17 6.84 -0.96
CA LEU A 32 -21.99 7.14 0.22
C LEU A 32 -21.16 7.54 1.46
N PRO A 33 -20.07 6.83 1.85
CA PRO A 33 -19.23 7.25 2.96
C PRO A 33 -18.57 8.60 2.70
N SER A 34 -18.06 8.79 1.48
CA SER A 34 -17.40 10.04 1.06
C SER A 34 -18.37 11.23 1.09
N LEU A 35 -19.60 11.04 0.63
CA LEU A 35 -20.65 12.05 0.68
C LEU A 35 -21.05 12.36 2.12
N ARG A 36 -21.20 11.33 2.96
CA ARG A 36 -21.52 11.51 4.38
C ARG A 36 -20.44 12.31 5.10
N LEU A 37 -19.17 12.03 4.81
CA LEU A 37 -18.03 12.76 5.34
C LEU A 37 -18.10 14.26 4.96
N LEU A 38 -18.37 14.56 3.68
CA LEU A 38 -18.51 15.93 3.19
C LEU A 38 -19.68 16.66 3.86
N ILE A 39 -20.83 16.00 3.99
CA ILE A 39 -22.00 16.55 4.67
C ILE A 39 -21.67 16.86 6.14
N SER A 40 -21.06 15.91 6.86
CA SER A 40 -20.68 16.10 8.27
C SER A 40 -19.66 17.21 8.49
N ALA A 41 -18.73 17.43 7.56
CA ALA A 41 -17.77 18.53 7.64
C ALA A 41 -18.42 19.91 7.40
N LEU A 42 -19.49 19.96 6.59
CA LEU A 42 -20.17 21.19 6.19
C LEU A 42 -21.46 21.47 6.99
N ILE A 43 -21.88 20.55 7.87
CA ILE A 43 -23.17 20.64 8.55
C ILE A 43 -23.31 21.86 9.46
N ASP A 44 -22.20 22.40 9.98
CA ASP A 44 -22.21 23.59 10.83
C ASP A 44 -21.73 24.84 10.07
N TRP A 45 -21.60 24.79 8.74
CA TRP A 45 -21.00 25.87 7.93
C TRP A 45 -21.69 27.22 8.14
N HIS A 46 -23.01 27.21 8.31
CA HIS A 46 -23.82 28.41 8.57
C HIS A 46 -23.47 29.14 9.88
N GLN A 47 -22.75 28.48 10.80
CA GLN A 47 -22.30 29.10 12.06
C GLN A 47 -21.07 30.01 11.88
N GLY A 48 -20.56 30.18 10.66
CA GLY A 48 -19.44 31.08 10.35
C GLY A 48 -18.18 30.69 11.13
N SER A 49 -17.69 31.60 11.98
CA SER A 49 -16.52 31.37 12.83
C SER A 49 -16.72 30.28 13.89
N GLY A 50 -17.97 29.95 14.23
CA GLY A 50 -18.32 28.85 15.11
C GLY A 50 -18.26 27.47 14.45
N SER A 51 -18.18 27.41 13.12
CA SER A 51 -18.20 26.16 12.36
C SER A 51 -16.95 25.31 12.62
N SER A 52 -17.12 23.99 12.61
CA SER A 52 -16.01 23.05 12.80
C SER A 52 -14.94 23.19 11.71
N LEU A 53 -15.33 23.48 10.47
CA LEU A 53 -14.41 23.70 9.36
C LEU A 53 -13.57 24.97 9.57
N TRP A 54 -14.19 26.09 9.97
CA TRP A 54 -13.46 27.32 10.28
C TRP A 54 -12.48 27.12 11.44
N ARG A 55 -12.90 26.43 12.50
CA ARG A 55 -12.03 26.13 13.65
C ARG A 55 -10.81 25.31 13.24
N VAL A 56 -10.99 24.30 12.40
CA VAL A 56 -9.90 23.46 11.88
C VAL A 56 -8.95 24.28 11.00
N LEU A 57 -9.47 25.09 10.07
CA LEU A 57 -8.65 25.93 9.19
C LEU A 57 -7.97 27.09 9.92
N SER A 58 -8.51 27.54 11.06
CA SER A 58 -7.91 28.60 11.87
C SER A 58 -6.93 28.04 12.92
N SER A 59 -6.87 26.73 13.11
CA SER A 59 -6.04 26.11 14.14
C SER A 59 -4.58 26.00 13.70
N GLN A 60 -3.68 26.54 14.54
CA GLN A 60 -2.24 26.41 14.36
C GLN A 60 -1.75 24.95 14.44
N SER A 61 -2.48 24.05 15.12
CA SER A 61 -2.12 22.62 15.15
C SER A 61 -2.37 21.96 13.79
N THR A 62 -3.44 22.34 13.09
CA THR A 62 -3.76 21.83 11.75
C THR A 62 -2.66 22.18 10.75
N TRP A 63 -2.23 23.44 10.72
CA TRP A 63 -1.19 23.90 9.80
C TRP A 63 0.19 23.32 10.14
N ARG A 64 0.51 23.14 11.42
CA ARG A 64 1.71 22.40 11.84
C ARG A 64 1.67 20.94 11.38
N ALA A 65 0.55 20.25 11.60
CA ALA A 65 0.38 18.88 11.15
C ALA A 65 0.44 18.75 9.63
N LEU A 66 -0.12 19.72 8.89
CA LEU A 66 -0.01 19.82 7.44
C LEU A 66 1.46 19.95 7.02
N TYR A 67 2.18 20.93 7.57
CA TYR A 67 3.60 21.15 7.27
C TYR A 67 4.43 19.90 7.58
N ASN A 68 4.26 19.30 8.75
CA ASN A 68 4.94 18.07 9.16
C ASN A 68 4.66 16.91 8.19
N SER A 69 3.42 16.80 7.72
CA SER A 69 3.05 15.79 6.72
C SER A 69 3.81 16.00 5.41
N PHE A 70 3.84 17.24 4.90
CA PHE A 70 4.58 17.56 3.67
C PHE A 70 6.08 17.39 3.82
N TYR A 71 6.65 17.79 4.96
CA TYR A 71 8.07 17.69 5.26
C TYR A 71 8.51 16.22 5.29
N THR A 72 7.87 15.39 6.12
CA THR A 72 8.24 13.98 6.28
C THR A 72 7.96 13.14 5.03
N SER A 73 6.81 13.32 4.38
CA SER A 73 6.49 12.62 3.13
C SER A 73 7.34 13.09 1.95
N GLY A 74 7.67 14.37 1.87
CA GLY A 74 8.55 14.93 0.85
C GLY A 74 9.98 14.40 0.97
N LEU A 75 10.58 14.47 2.15
CA LEU A 75 11.90 13.90 2.41
C LEU A 75 11.91 12.38 2.22
N GLY A 76 10.90 11.67 2.73
CA GLY A 76 10.75 10.24 2.51
C GLY A 76 10.67 9.90 1.01
N THR A 77 9.96 10.69 0.22
CA THR A 77 9.90 10.50 -1.23
C THR A 77 11.24 10.67 -1.92
N LEU A 78 12.04 11.66 -1.51
CA LEU A 78 13.40 11.84 -2.04
C LEU A 78 14.29 10.62 -1.72
N LEU A 79 14.19 10.08 -0.50
CA LEU A 79 14.91 8.87 -0.10
C LEU A 79 14.42 7.64 -0.88
N SER A 80 13.12 7.50 -1.09
CA SER A 80 12.54 6.43 -1.94
C SER A 80 13.00 6.56 -3.39
N LEU A 81 13.07 7.78 -3.93
CA LEU A 81 13.59 8.02 -5.28
C LEU A 81 15.04 7.60 -5.39
N LEU A 82 15.87 7.96 -4.41
CA LEU A 82 17.28 7.57 -4.37
C LEU A 82 17.44 6.05 -4.30
N LEU A 83 16.85 5.40 -3.30
CA LEU A 83 16.98 3.96 -3.08
C LEU A 83 16.32 3.13 -4.20
N GLY A 84 15.08 3.47 -4.57
CA GLY A 84 14.33 2.77 -5.59
C GLY A 84 14.96 2.89 -6.98
N SER A 85 15.47 4.08 -7.34
CA SER A 85 16.17 4.26 -8.62
C SER A 85 17.52 3.55 -8.64
N LEU A 86 18.29 3.56 -7.54
CA LEU A 86 19.54 2.83 -7.41
C LEU A 86 19.33 1.33 -7.70
N PHE A 87 18.37 0.69 -7.03
CA PHE A 87 18.06 -0.72 -7.26
C PHE A 87 17.52 -0.98 -8.66
N ALA A 88 16.68 -0.08 -9.21
CA ALA A 88 16.09 -0.28 -10.53
C ALA A 88 17.14 -0.17 -11.63
N PHE A 89 18.02 0.84 -11.60
CA PHE A 89 19.10 0.96 -12.58
C PHE A 89 20.09 -0.19 -12.46
N CYS A 90 20.49 -0.57 -11.25
CA CYS A 90 21.41 -1.70 -11.06
C CYS A 90 20.79 -3.01 -11.57
N LEU A 91 19.60 -3.38 -11.11
CA LEU A 91 19.01 -4.69 -11.44
C LEU A 91 18.47 -4.77 -12.87
N ALA A 92 17.97 -3.67 -13.44
CA ALA A 92 17.43 -3.69 -14.80
C ALA A 92 18.51 -3.54 -15.87
N LEU A 93 19.53 -2.69 -15.65
CA LEU A 93 20.50 -2.34 -16.71
C LEU A 93 21.83 -3.07 -16.64
N THR A 94 22.14 -3.81 -15.57
CA THR A 94 23.45 -4.47 -15.41
C THR A 94 23.37 -6.00 -15.42
N ASP A 95 24.53 -6.67 -15.42
CA ASP A 95 24.67 -8.13 -15.43
C ASP A 95 24.74 -8.77 -14.02
N ILE A 96 24.13 -8.13 -13.00
CA ILE A 96 23.99 -8.69 -11.64
C ILE A 96 23.36 -10.09 -11.66
N ARG A 97 23.92 -11.00 -10.86
CA ARG A 97 23.45 -12.38 -10.74
C ARG A 97 22.20 -12.49 -9.86
N ALA A 98 21.41 -13.54 -10.09
CA ALA A 98 20.26 -13.89 -9.25
C ALA A 98 19.27 -12.71 -9.00
N LYS A 99 19.03 -11.89 -10.03
CA LYS A 99 18.20 -10.67 -9.96
C LYS A 99 16.87 -10.86 -9.23
N GLN A 100 16.22 -12.02 -9.41
CA GLN A 100 14.95 -12.32 -8.75
C GLN A 100 15.05 -12.31 -7.22
N ILE A 101 16.16 -12.76 -6.64
CA ILE A 101 16.39 -12.72 -5.18
C ILE A 101 16.51 -11.27 -4.71
N TRP A 102 17.30 -10.45 -5.41
CA TRP A 102 17.44 -9.03 -5.10
C TRP A 102 16.12 -8.28 -5.17
N VAL A 103 15.32 -8.53 -6.21
CA VAL A 103 13.99 -7.94 -6.33
C VAL A 103 13.08 -8.41 -5.20
N PHE A 104 13.05 -9.72 -4.91
CA PHE A 104 12.25 -10.27 -3.82
C PHE A 104 12.58 -9.63 -2.46
N LEU A 105 13.87 -9.57 -2.10
CA LEU A 105 14.33 -8.99 -0.85
C LEU A 105 14.06 -7.49 -0.79
N PHE A 106 14.26 -6.75 -1.89
CA PHE A 106 13.99 -5.32 -1.93
C PHE A 106 12.50 -4.99 -1.85
N MET A 107 11.61 -5.87 -2.32
CA MET A 107 10.16 -5.69 -2.20
C MET A 107 9.63 -5.97 -0.78
N LEU A 108 10.37 -6.73 0.03
CA LEU A 108 9.93 -7.21 1.35
C LEU A 108 9.59 -6.07 2.34
N PRO A 109 10.40 -5.01 2.50
CA PRO A 109 10.08 -3.88 3.39
C PRO A 109 8.74 -3.20 3.11
N MET A 110 8.29 -3.16 1.86
CA MET A 110 6.99 -2.59 1.49
C MET A 110 5.83 -3.50 1.94
N MET A 111 6.07 -4.81 2.05
CA MET A 111 5.06 -5.79 2.47
C MET A 111 4.95 -5.89 3.99
N ILE A 112 6.03 -5.57 4.72
CA ILE A 112 6.02 -5.49 6.19
C ILE A 112 5.13 -4.31 6.61
N PRO A 113 4.22 -4.50 7.60
CA PRO A 113 3.38 -3.42 8.10
C PRO A 113 4.21 -2.22 8.58
N PRO A 114 3.77 -0.97 8.32
CA PRO A 114 4.51 0.23 8.71
C PRO A 114 4.88 0.27 10.20
N GLN A 115 3.95 -0.14 11.07
CA GLN A 115 4.20 -0.21 12.51
C GLN A 115 5.27 -1.25 12.88
N VAL A 116 5.33 -2.39 12.19
CA VAL A 116 6.38 -3.39 12.45
C VAL A 116 7.75 -2.85 12.02
N THR A 117 7.81 -2.17 10.87
CA THR A 117 9.03 -1.49 10.42
C THR A 117 9.47 -0.44 11.45
N ALA A 118 8.57 0.43 11.90
CA ALA A 118 8.86 1.42 12.94
C ALA A 118 9.36 0.79 14.23
N LEU A 119 8.69 -0.25 14.73
CA LEU A 119 9.08 -0.97 15.94
C LEU A 119 10.49 -1.56 15.83
N SER A 120 10.77 -2.27 14.72
CA SER A 120 12.07 -2.93 14.50
C SER A 120 13.23 -1.93 14.48
N TRP A 121 13.03 -0.76 13.88
CA TRP A 121 14.03 0.30 13.82
C TRP A 121 14.20 1.01 15.17
N LEU A 122 13.10 1.29 15.88
CA LEU A 122 13.16 1.85 17.24
C LEU A 122 13.92 0.92 18.19
N GLN A 123 13.73 -0.39 18.06
CA GLN A 123 14.46 -1.38 18.85
C GLN A 123 15.92 -1.49 18.46
N LEU A 124 16.23 -1.36 17.16
CA LEU A 124 17.62 -1.38 16.69
C LEU A 124 18.42 -0.19 17.24
N PHE A 125 17.92 1.03 17.10
CA PHE A 125 18.63 2.28 17.42
C PHE A 125 18.37 2.83 18.83
N GLY A 126 17.57 2.14 19.64
CA GLY A 126 17.28 2.54 21.01
C GLY A 126 18.44 2.27 21.98
N PRO A 127 18.53 3.01 23.10
CA PRO A 127 19.49 2.70 24.18
C PRO A 127 19.26 1.32 24.80
N SER A 128 18.02 0.81 24.75
CA SER A 128 17.65 -0.54 25.18
C SER A 128 17.77 -1.60 24.08
N SER A 129 18.49 -1.30 22.99
CA SER A 129 18.68 -2.23 21.86
C SER A 129 19.40 -3.49 22.30
N ILE A 130 18.69 -4.61 22.31
CA ILE A 130 19.24 -5.90 22.75
C ILE A 130 20.34 -6.36 21.79
N LEU A 131 20.14 -6.16 20.49
CA LEU A 131 21.13 -6.50 19.47
C LEU A 131 22.41 -5.67 19.61
N LEU A 132 22.31 -4.34 19.69
CA LEU A 132 23.51 -3.50 19.81
C LEU A 132 24.20 -3.67 21.18
N ASN A 133 23.44 -3.95 22.25
CA ASN A 133 24.01 -4.23 23.57
C ASN A 133 24.81 -5.52 23.56
N SER A 134 24.33 -6.57 22.88
CA SER A 134 25.08 -7.82 22.71
C SER A 134 26.40 -7.66 21.96
N LEU A 135 26.49 -6.64 21.09
CA LEU A 135 27.69 -6.29 20.33
C LEU A 135 28.59 -5.26 21.05
N GLY A 136 28.19 -4.75 22.22
CA GLY A 136 28.94 -3.73 22.96
C GLY A 136 28.99 -2.35 22.30
N ILE A 137 28.11 -2.08 21.32
CA ILE A 137 28.05 -0.81 20.55
C ILE A 137 26.73 -0.06 20.74
N ALA A 138 25.95 -0.43 21.76
CA ALA A 138 24.69 0.24 22.05
C ALA A 138 24.89 1.70 22.48
N PRO A 139 23.92 2.58 22.18
CA PRO A 139 23.86 3.91 22.78
C PRO A 139 23.85 3.81 24.31
N ALA A 140 24.51 4.75 24.99
CA ALA A 140 24.54 4.78 26.44
C ALA A 140 23.14 4.81 27.05
N PHE A 141 22.95 4.15 28.19
CA PHE A 141 21.68 4.19 28.93
C PHE A 141 21.27 5.63 29.22
N GLY A 142 20.00 5.96 28.96
CA GLY A 142 19.46 7.31 29.10
C GLY A 142 19.66 8.23 27.89
N SER A 143 20.37 7.78 26.84
CA SER A 143 20.44 8.54 25.58
C SER A 143 19.10 8.53 24.83
N HIS A 144 18.83 9.60 24.08
CA HIS A 144 17.65 9.70 23.24
C HIS A 144 17.78 8.79 22.01
N ASN A 145 16.71 8.08 21.65
CA ASN A 145 16.69 7.32 20.40
C ASN A 145 16.62 8.32 19.22
N PRO A 146 17.60 8.31 18.30
CA PRO A 146 17.68 9.29 17.20
C PRO A 146 16.50 9.21 16.22
N LEU A 147 15.78 8.09 16.18
CA LEU A 147 14.63 7.91 15.31
C LEU A 147 13.37 8.64 15.79
N TYR A 148 13.32 9.07 17.05
CA TYR A 148 12.26 9.96 17.53
C TYR A 148 12.50 11.38 16.99
N SER A 149 12.35 11.54 15.68
CA SER A 149 12.60 12.77 14.92
C SER A 149 11.80 12.78 13.62
N ALA A 150 11.65 13.96 13.01
CA ALA A 150 11.01 14.09 11.70
C ALA A 150 11.81 13.35 10.61
N GLU A 151 13.14 13.38 10.71
CA GLU A 151 14.08 12.71 9.83
C GLU A 151 14.00 11.19 9.99
N GLY A 152 13.81 10.68 11.21
CA GLY A 152 13.54 9.28 11.48
C GLY A 152 12.25 8.81 10.80
N ILE A 153 11.16 9.59 10.90
CA ILE A 153 9.91 9.32 10.19
C ILE A 153 10.14 9.30 8.68
N ALA A 154 10.81 10.32 8.13
CA ALA A 154 11.10 10.42 6.71
C ALA A 154 11.97 9.25 6.20
N LEU A 155 12.98 8.83 6.97
CA LEU A 155 13.84 7.70 6.66
C LEU A 155 13.04 6.42 6.50
N LEU A 156 12.19 6.09 7.47
CA LEU A 156 11.40 4.88 7.43
C LEU A 156 10.33 4.91 6.33
N LEU A 157 9.68 6.06 6.13
CA LEU A 157 8.78 6.24 4.98
C LEU A 157 9.53 6.04 3.66
N GLY A 158 10.76 6.55 3.56
CA GLY A 158 11.61 6.42 2.39
C GLY A 158 11.98 4.98 2.08
N ILE A 159 12.40 4.23 3.09
CA ILE A 159 12.76 2.80 2.97
C ILE A 159 11.52 1.97 2.61
N GLN A 160 10.40 2.19 3.29
CA GLN A 160 9.18 1.41 3.07
C GLN A 160 8.61 1.59 1.66
N HIS A 161 8.68 2.80 1.10
CA HIS A 161 8.07 3.10 -0.20
C HIS A 161 9.07 3.10 -1.38
N ALA A 162 10.38 2.94 -1.14
CA ALA A 162 11.38 2.78 -2.21
C ALA A 162 11.02 1.70 -3.26
N PRO A 163 10.39 0.57 -2.90
CA PRO A 163 9.97 -0.45 -3.86
C PRO A 163 8.93 0.04 -4.88
N LEU A 164 8.10 1.04 -4.53
CA LEU A 164 7.14 1.63 -5.47
C LEU A 164 7.85 2.39 -6.60
N VAL A 165 8.88 3.15 -6.28
CA VAL A 165 9.73 3.81 -7.29
C VAL A 165 10.43 2.76 -8.15
N PHE A 166 11.00 1.72 -7.52
CA PHE A 166 11.67 0.64 -8.22
C PHE A 166 10.76 -0.03 -9.26
N LEU A 167 9.52 -0.37 -8.89
CA LEU A 167 8.56 -1.01 -9.81
C LEU A 167 8.18 -0.07 -10.96
N ALA A 168 7.87 1.19 -10.66
CA ALA A 168 7.53 2.20 -11.67
C ALA A 168 8.69 2.40 -12.66
N LEU A 169 9.92 2.46 -12.17
CA LEU A 169 11.10 2.66 -13.01
C LEU A 169 11.49 1.40 -13.78
N ARG A 170 11.44 0.22 -13.16
CA ARG A 170 11.79 -1.05 -13.79
C ARG A 170 10.90 -1.36 -14.99
N THR A 171 9.59 -1.12 -14.90
CA THR A 171 8.66 -1.35 -16.03
C THR A 171 9.03 -0.49 -17.23
N GLN A 172 9.41 0.78 -17.01
CA GLN A 172 9.91 1.66 -18.06
C GLN A 172 11.26 1.20 -18.63
N LEU A 173 12.19 0.81 -17.76
CA LEU A 173 13.53 0.35 -18.16
C LEU A 173 13.49 -0.91 -19.05
N LEU A 174 12.54 -1.81 -18.80
CA LEU A 174 12.35 -3.02 -19.62
C LEU A 174 11.81 -2.72 -21.02
N CYS A 175 11.23 -1.55 -21.25
CA CYS A 175 10.67 -1.13 -22.53
C CYS A 175 11.61 -0.21 -23.32
N LEU A 176 12.82 0.10 -22.82
CA LEU A 176 13.74 0.99 -23.52
C LEU A 176 14.27 0.35 -24.81
N PRO A 177 14.21 1.05 -25.95
CA PRO A 177 14.75 0.55 -27.22
C PRO A 177 16.28 0.45 -27.13
N LYS A 178 16.80 -0.77 -27.26
CA LYS A 178 18.23 -1.06 -27.15
C LYS A 178 19.03 -0.38 -28.26
N GLU A 179 18.41 -0.21 -29.43
CA GLU A 179 19.00 0.32 -30.65
C GLU A 179 19.48 1.77 -30.46
N GLN A 180 18.76 2.57 -29.66
CA GLN A 180 19.15 3.96 -29.39
C GLN A 180 20.46 4.04 -28.59
N ILE A 181 20.65 3.11 -27.65
CA ILE A 181 21.86 3.04 -26.84
C ILE A 181 23.01 2.47 -27.65
N GLU A 182 22.76 1.45 -28.48
CA GLU A 182 23.77 0.91 -29.40
C GLU A 182 24.23 1.95 -30.43
N ALA A 183 23.31 2.72 -31.02
CA ALA A 183 23.64 3.81 -31.93
C ALA A 183 24.49 4.90 -31.25
N ALA A 184 24.15 5.28 -30.02
CA ALA A 184 24.96 6.22 -29.24
C ALA A 184 26.38 5.67 -28.97
N ARG A 185 26.49 4.38 -28.65
CA ARG A 185 27.77 3.70 -28.42
C ARG A 185 28.62 3.62 -29.69
N LEU A 186 28.00 3.38 -30.86
CA LEU A 186 28.67 3.39 -32.16
C LEU A 186 29.18 4.79 -32.53
N ASN A 187 28.46 5.85 -32.13
CA ASN A 187 28.89 7.25 -32.27
C ASN A 187 29.92 7.70 -31.20
N GLY A 188 30.51 6.77 -30.44
CA GLY A 188 31.56 7.07 -29.46
C GLY A 188 31.07 7.54 -28.09
N ALA A 189 29.78 7.46 -27.78
CA ALA A 189 29.30 7.80 -26.43
C ALA A 189 29.82 6.79 -25.39
N SER A 190 30.29 7.30 -24.25
CA SER A 190 30.61 6.47 -23.09
C SER A 190 29.32 5.92 -22.46
N LEU A 191 29.43 4.86 -21.64
CA LEU A 191 28.28 4.32 -20.90
C LEU A 191 27.62 5.37 -19.99
N TRP A 192 28.42 6.24 -19.40
CA TRP A 192 27.94 7.34 -18.57
C TRP A 192 27.16 8.38 -19.39
N ARG A 193 27.66 8.78 -20.57
CA ARG A 193 26.92 9.67 -21.49
C ARG A 193 25.62 9.02 -21.96
N ALA A 194 25.66 7.76 -22.37
CA ALA A 194 24.46 7.03 -22.74
C ALA A 194 23.43 6.95 -21.58
N PHE A 195 23.90 6.79 -20.35
CA PHE A 195 23.05 6.82 -19.17
C PHE A 195 22.43 8.21 -18.93
N CYS A 196 23.24 9.27 -18.86
CA CYS A 196 22.78 10.62 -18.54
C CYS A 196 21.96 11.29 -19.66
N ASP A 197 22.30 11.02 -20.92
CA ASP A 197 21.76 11.74 -22.07
C ASP A 197 20.58 10.99 -22.72
N ILE A 198 20.48 9.66 -22.52
CA ILE A 198 19.43 8.82 -23.14
C ILE A 198 18.59 8.12 -22.08
N VAL A 199 19.19 7.27 -21.25
CA VAL A 199 18.44 6.42 -20.30
C VAL A 199 17.71 7.27 -19.26
N LEU A 200 18.41 8.17 -18.57
CA LEU A 200 17.84 8.95 -17.48
C LEU A 200 16.73 9.89 -17.99
N PRO A 201 16.88 10.65 -19.10
CA PRO A 201 15.80 11.46 -19.66
C PRO A 201 14.57 10.67 -20.07
N LEU A 202 14.75 9.49 -20.70
CA LEU A 202 13.64 8.60 -21.05
C LEU A 202 12.97 7.98 -19.81
N CYS A 203 13.67 7.92 -18.68
CA CYS A 203 13.16 7.43 -17.41
C CYS A 203 12.51 8.51 -16.53
N ARG A 204 12.71 9.81 -16.81
CA ARG A 204 12.12 10.92 -16.02
C ARG A 204 10.60 10.77 -15.81
N PRO A 205 9.78 10.38 -16.81
CA PRO A 205 8.34 10.23 -16.60
C PRO A 205 8.02 9.13 -15.59
N ALA A 206 8.78 8.03 -15.59
CA ALA A 206 8.64 6.94 -14.63
C ALA A 206 9.11 7.33 -13.23
N LEU A 207 10.18 8.13 -13.12
CA LEU A 207 10.64 8.68 -11.85
C LEU A 207 9.59 9.65 -11.25
N TRP A 208 9.00 10.53 -12.06
CA TRP A 208 7.91 11.40 -11.60
C TRP A 208 6.68 10.60 -11.16
N ALA A 209 6.28 9.60 -11.94
CA ALA A 209 5.17 8.74 -11.60
C ALA A 209 5.42 7.98 -10.29
N GLY A 210 6.58 7.32 -10.17
CA GLY A 210 6.99 6.58 -8.97
C GLY A 210 7.11 7.48 -7.74
N GLY A 211 7.73 8.66 -7.89
CA GLY A 211 7.84 9.65 -6.82
C GLY A 211 6.48 10.15 -6.34
N ALA A 212 5.56 10.44 -7.27
CA ALA A 212 4.22 10.90 -6.89
C ALA A 212 3.39 9.80 -6.19
N ILE A 213 3.43 8.53 -6.65
CA ILE A 213 2.76 7.42 -5.94
C ILE A 213 3.34 7.26 -4.53
N THR A 214 4.66 7.34 -4.41
CA THR A 214 5.37 7.24 -3.13
C THR A 214 4.99 8.38 -2.20
N PHE A 215 4.94 9.61 -2.69
CA PHE A 215 4.52 10.78 -1.92
C PHE A 215 3.11 10.64 -1.37
N VAL A 216 2.14 10.23 -2.22
CA VAL A 216 0.76 10.00 -1.79
C VAL A 216 0.67 8.89 -0.74
N SER A 217 1.43 7.82 -0.93
CA SER A 217 1.46 6.68 0.01
C SER A 217 2.09 7.07 1.36
N ALA A 218 3.17 7.86 1.34
CA ALA A 218 3.83 8.39 2.53
C ALA A 218 2.94 9.40 3.28
N LEU A 219 2.25 10.29 2.56
CA LEU A 219 1.32 11.27 3.13
C LEU A 219 0.13 10.59 3.86
N GLY A 220 -0.33 9.45 3.34
CA GLY A 220 -1.41 8.65 3.92
C GLY A 220 -0.97 7.64 4.98
N ASN A 221 0.34 7.52 5.27
CA ASN A 221 0.86 6.53 6.20
C ASN A 221 0.54 6.93 7.64
N PHE A 222 -0.09 6.02 8.39
CA PHE A 222 -0.39 6.21 9.80
C PHE A 222 0.63 5.53 10.71
N GLY A 223 1.00 4.28 10.42
CA GLY A 223 1.76 3.45 11.36
C GLY A 223 3.15 3.99 11.71
N ILE A 224 3.95 4.42 10.73
CA ILE A 224 5.30 4.96 11.02
C ILE A 224 5.22 6.26 11.84
N PRO A 225 4.46 7.30 11.39
CA PRO A 225 4.34 8.52 12.18
C PRO A 225 3.64 8.31 13.53
N ALA A 226 2.74 7.34 13.66
CA ALA A 226 2.11 7.05 14.94
C ALA A 226 3.14 6.54 15.97
N MET A 227 4.03 5.63 15.57
CA MET A 227 5.02 5.05 16.49
C MET A 227 6.20 5.97 16.80
N LEU A 228 6.64 6.78 15.84
CA LEU A 228 7.79 7.67 16.02
C LEU A 228 7.38 9.08 16.44
N GLY A 229 6.23 9.57 15.98
CA GLY A 229 5.80 10.96 16.15
C GLY A 229 4.96 11.22 17.38
N ILE A 230 4.00 10.34 17.71
CA ILE A 230 3.12 10.53 18.89
C ILE A 230 3.92 10.66 20.19
N PRO A 231 4.94 9.80 20.49
CA PRO A 231 5.69 9.90 21.74
C PRO A 231 6.41 11.23 21.95
N ILE A 232 6.74 11.95 20.87
CA ILE A 232 7.41 13.26 20.91
C ILE A 232 6.47 14.42 20.54
N SER A 233 5.16 14.18 20.49
CA SER A 233 4.15 15.17 20.07
C SER A 233 4.39 15.77 18.67
N TYR A 234 5.05 15.02 17.79
CA TYR A 234 5.22 15.36 16.38
C TYR A 234 4.07 14.75 15.56
N PHE A 235 3.01 15.53 15.37
CA PHE A 235 1.84 15.06 14.65
C PHE A 235 1.91 15.41 13.16
N VAL A 236 1.62 14.42 12.32
CA VAL A 236 1.22 14.57 10.91
C VAL A 236 -0.31 14.51 10.82
N LEU A 237 -0.90 14.83 9.66
CA LEU A 237 -2.36 14.84 9.47
C LEU A 237 -3.03 13.52 9.87
N PRO A 238 -2.56 12.32 9.43
CA PRO A 238 -3.14 11.04 9.89
C PRO A 238 -3.19 10.90 11.42
N THR A 239 -2.09 11.19 12.10
CA THR A 239 -1.99 11.06 13.56
C THR A 239 -2.76 12.16 14.29
N GLN A 240 -2.85 13.36 13.71
CA GLN A 240 -3.65 14.47 14.25
C GLN A 240 -5.14 14.15 14.20
N ILE A 241 -5.61 13.49 13.13
CA ILE A 241 -6.99 13.03 13.03
C ILE A 241 -7.28 11.99 14.12
N TYR A 242 -6.37 11.02 14.31
CA TYR A 242 -6.46 10.01 15.36
C TYR A 242 -6.50 10.62 16.77
N GLN A 243 -5.56 11.53 17.08
CA GLN A 243 -5.49 12.21 18.38
C GLN A 243 -6.71 13.10 18.62
N THR A 244 -7.17 13.81 17.57
CA THR A 244 -8.42 14.57 17.66
C THR A 244 -9.54 13.61 17.99
N MET A 245 -9.70 12.47 17.31
CA MET A 245 -10.74 11.47 17.59
C MET A 245 -10.69 10.92 19.04
N ALA A 246 -9.51 10.73 19.61
CA ALA A 246 -9.33 10.20 20.96
C ALA A 246 -9.68 11.20 22.10
N SER A 247 -9.89 12.48 21.80
CA SER A 247 -10.15 13.53 22.83
C SER A 247 -11.61 13.65 23.35
N PHE A 248 -12.55 12.81 22.89
CA PHE A 248 -13.97 12.70 23.31
C PHE A 248 -14.81 13.99 23.58
N GLY A 249 -14.45 15.14 23.04
CA GLY A 249 -15.25 16.38 23.12
C GLY A 249 -16.63 16.37 22.38
N PRO A 250 -17.46 17.41 22.58
CA PRO A 250 -18.81 17.48 22.01
C PRO A 250 -18.86 17.76 20.49
N THR A 251 -17.84 18.40 19.91
CA THR A 251 -17.78 18.75 18.47
C THR A 251 -16.80 17.89 17.67
N MET A 252 -16.37 16.79 18.26
CA MET A 252 -15.28 15.94 17.78
C MET A 252 -15.52 15.37 16.40
N LEU A 253 -16.68 14.74 16.20
CA LEU A 253 -17.02 14.10 14.94
C LEU A 253 -16.99 15.09 13.78
N ASN A 254 -17.45 16.33 14.01
CA ASN A 254 -17.45 17.39 12.99
C ASN A 254 -16.03 17.94 12.73
N GLN A 255 -15.19 18.06 13.77
CA GLN A 255 -13.78 18.47 13.61
C GLN A 255 -12.95 17.41 12.87
N VAL A 256 -13.10 16.14 13.25
CA VAL A 256 -12.47 14.98 12.62
C VAL A 256 -12.92 14.84 11.16
N ALA A 257 -14.21 15.09 10.89
CA ALA A 257 -14.74 15.17 9.52
C ALA A 257 -14.06 16.29 8.71
N ALA A 258 -13.95 17.49 9.28
CA ALA A 258 -13.30 18.63 8.61
C ALA A 258 -11.81 18.40 8.32
N LEU A 259 -11.05 17.84 9.27
CA LEU A 259 -9.65 17.44 9.05
C LEU A 259 -9.53 16.36 7.97
N SER A 260 -10.46 15.39 7.96
CA SER A 260 -10.48 14.31 6.96
C SER A 260 -10.84 14.82 5.57
N VAL A 261 -11.75 15.80 5.45
CA VAL A 261 -12.05 16.48 4.18
C VAL A 261 -10.84 17.28 3.69
N LEU A 262 -10.16 18.02 4.56
CA LEU A 262 -8.92 18.71 4.21
C LEU A 262 -7.88 17.73 3.63
N MET A 263 -7.65 16.61 4.32
CA MET A 263 -6.72 15.58 3.87
C MET A 263 -7.18 14.91 2.56
N GLY A 264 -8.48 14.64 2.41
CA GLY A 264 -9.06 14.06 1.20
C GLY A 264 -8.92 14.98 -0.01
N VAL A 265 -9.19 16.29 0.14
CA VAL A 265 -9.00 17.30 -0.91
C VAL A 265 -7.53 17.38 -1.32
N LEU A 266 -6.60 17.35 -0.36
CA LEU A 266 -5.16 17.32 -0.65
C LEU A 266 -4.77 16.06 -1.43
N ALA A 267 -5.19 14.88 -0.97
CA ALA A 267 -4.88 13.62 -1.64
C ALA A 267 -5.41 13.58 -3.08
N VAL A 268 -6.68 13.96 -3.29
CA VAL A 268 -7.28 14.05 -4.63
C VAL A 268 -6.55 15.09 -5.48
N GLY A 269 -6.23 16.26 -4.93
CA GLY A 269 -5.48 17.31 -5.63
C GLY A 269 -4.10 16.83 -6.11
N ILE A 270 -3.37 16.11 -5.26
CA ILE A 270 -2.06 15.54 -5.59
C ILE A 270 -2.19 14.47 -6.68
N VAL A 271 -3.15 13.55 -6.58
CA VAL A 271 -3.37 12.51 -7.60
C VAL A 271 -3.80 13.12 -8.94
N MET A 272 -4.64 14.16 -8.93
CA MET A 272 -5.00 14.89 -10.15
C MET A 272 -3.80 15.60 -10.77
N LEU A 273 -2.95 16.23 -9.96
CA LEU A 273 -1.72 16.88 -10.41
C LEU A 273 -0.76 15.86 -11.01
N GLN A 274 -0.57 14.72 -10.33
CA GLN A 274 0.21 13.59 -10.82
C GLN A 274 -0.28 13.11 -12.19
N GLY A 275 -1.58 12.85 -12.33
CA GLY A 275 -2.16 12.38 -13.60
C GLY A 275 -1.94 13.37 -14.74
N ARG A 276 -2.03 14.68 -14.47
CA ARG A 276 -1.74 15.73 -15.47
C ARG A 276 -0.27 15.77 -15.85
N LEU A 277 0.65 15.70 -14.87
CA LEU A 277 2.09 15.70 -15.12
C LEU A 277 2.53 14.46 -15.91
N GLN A 278 1.98 13.30 -15.57
CA GLN A 278 2.25 12.05 -16.27
C GLN A 278 1.81 12.11 -17.74
N GLN A 279 0.65 12.72 -18.03
CA GLN A 279 0.19 12.91 -19.41
C GLN A 279 1.04 13.92 -20.19
N ARG A 280 1.50 14.99 -19.54
CA ARG A 280 2.33 16.03 -20.18
C ARG A 280 3.74 15.54 -20.52
N HIS A 281 4.32 14.71 -19.65
CA HIS A 281 5.67 14.19 -19.81
C HIS A 281 5.69 12.76 -20.40
N ALA A 282 4.57 12.25 -20.88
CA ALA A 282 4.53 10.96 -21.56
C ALA A 282 5.34 11.03 -22.87
N LEU A 283 6.57 10.50 -22.83
CA LEU A 283 7.38 10.32 -24.02
C LEU A 283 6.92 9.04 -24.72
N PRO A 284 6.43 9.11 -25.98
CA PRO A 284 6.13 7.91 -26.73
C PRO A 284 7.43 7.13 -26.95
N LEU A 285 7.51 5.92 -26.42
CA LEU A 285 8.56 4.98 -26.78
C LEU A 285 8.27 4.51 -28.22
N ILE A 286 8.96 5.11 -29.19
CA ILE A 286 8.88 4.72 -30.60
C ILE A 286 9.99 3.69 -30.84
N GLY A 287 9.59 2.43 -31.08
CA GLY A 287 10.50 1.31 -31.35
C GLY A 287 9.86 -0.03 -31.00
N MET A 288 10.45 -1.14 -31.49
CA MET A 288 10.09 -2.46 -30.98
C MET A 288 10.61 -2.61 -29.56
N ALA A 289 9.81 -3.18 -28.66
CA ALA A 289 10.29 -3.57 -27.33
C ALA A 289 11.40 -4.62 -27.51
N GLY A 290 12.65 -4.19 -27.35
CA GLY A 290 13.84 -5.02 -27.52
C GLY A 290 14.17 -5.85 -26.28
N ARG A 291 15.15 -6.75 -26.40
CA ARG A 291 15.73 -7.45 -25.24
C ARG A 291 16.22 -6.44 -24.20
N ALA A 292 16.01 -6.76 -22.91
CA ALA A 292 16.48 -5.95 -21.79
C ALA A 292 17.96 -5.56 -21.95
N LEU A 293 18.26 -4.28 -21.72
CA LEU A 293 19.61 -3.73 -21.71
C LEU A 293 20.46 -4.41 -20.62
N ALA A 294 21.70 -4.79 -20.95
CA ALA A 294 22.63 -5.39 -20.01
C ALA A 294 24.04 -4.84 -20.22
N PHE A 295 24.38 -3.77 -19.50
CA PHE A 295 25.75 -3.30 -19.34
C PHE A 295 26.54 -4.33 -18.54
N ARG A 296 27.69 -4.75 -19.08
CA ARG A 296 28.59 -5.68 -18.40
C ARG A 296 29.46 -4.91 -17.41
N LEU A 297 29.33 -5.21 -16.12
CA LEU A 297 30.11 -4.57 -15.05
C LEU A 297 31.54 -5.15 -14.92
N GLY A 298 31.78 -6.36 -15.43
CA GLY A 298 33.08 -7.01 -15.32
C GLY A 298 33.49 -7.20 -13.85
N SER A 299 34.70 -6.75 -13.49
CA SER A 299 35.21 -6.80 -12.11
C SER A 299 34.43 -5.91 -11.14
N TRP A 300 33.69 -4.91 -11.60
CA TRP A 300 32.89 -4.06 -10.71
C TRP A 300 31.59 -4.71 -10.26
N ARG A 301 31.21 -5.87 -10.85
CA ARG A 301 29.96 -6.55 -10.52
C ARG A 301 29.89 -6.95 -9.05
N TRP A 302 30.96 -7.53 -8.50
CA TRP A 302 30.96 -7.98 -7.09
C TRP A 302 30.86 -6.79 -6.13
N LEU A 303 31.45 -5.64 -6.49
CA LEU A 303 31.35 -4.43 -5.69
C LEU A 303 29.92 -3.89 -5.70
N SER A 304 29.26 -3.88 -6.86
CA SER A 304 27.84 -3.51 -6.96
C SER A 304 26.95 -4.46 -6.15
N GLU A 305 27.17 -5.77 -6.24
CA GLU A 305 26.46 -6.78 -5.46
C GLU A 305 26.72 -6.59 -3.94
N LEU A 306 27.95 -6.27 -3.54
CA LEU A 306 28.29 -5.99 -2.14
C LEU A 306 27.59 -4.73 -1.63
N VAL A 307 27.58 -3.64 -2.40
CA VAL A 307 26.90 -2.39 -2.01
C VAL A 307 25.40 -2.61 -1.89
N LEU A 308 24.76 -3.27 -2.86
CA LEU A 308 23.33 -3.61 -2.77
C LEU A 308 23.05 -4.54 -1.60
N GLY A 309 23.94 -5.51 -1.35
CA GLY A 309 23.88 -6.45 -0.23
C GLY A 309 23.95 -5.73 1.10
N ALA A 310 24.89 -4.80 1.26
CA ALA A 310 25.06 -3.99 2.46
C ALA A 310 23.83 -3.09 2.71
N VAL A 311 23.29 -2.46 1.66
CA VAL A 311 22.06 -1.66 1.78
C VAL A 311 20.88 -2.54 2.21
N LEU A 312 20.65 -3.69 1.55
CA LEU A 312 19.58 -4.61 1.96
C LEU A 312 19.78 -5.14 3.38
N PHE A 313 21.01 -5.49 3.75
CA PHE A 313 21.34 -5.96 5.08
C PHE A 313 20.96 -4.90 6.12
N MET A 314 21.33 -3.65 5.89
CA MET A 314 21.03 -2.53 6.81
C MET A 314 19.55 -2.16 6.88
N ILE A 315 18.79 -2.22 5.76
CA ILE A 315 17.40 -1.78 5.77
C ILE A 315 16.39 -2.87 6.14
N LEU A 316 16.76 -4.15 5.95
CA LEU A 316 15.87 -5.29 6.12
C LEU A 316 16.37 -6.26 7.19
N VAL A 317 17.63 -6.69 7.13
CA VAL A 317 18.14 -7.77 7.99
C VAL A 317 18.42 -7.27 9.40
N THR A 318 19.14 -6.15 9.56
CA THR A 318 19.49 -5.65 10.90
C THR A 318 18.28 -5.26 11.76
N PRO A 319 17.22 -4.57 11.24
CA PRO A 319 16.06 -4.27 12.07
C PRO A 319 15.27 -5.54 12.41
N LEU A 320 15.18 -6.50 11.48
CA LEU A 320 14.54 -7.79 11.74
C LEU A 320 15.29 -8.58 12.81
N LEU A 321 16.62 -8.59 12.79
CA LEU A 321 17.43 -9.21 13.85
C LEU A 321 17.22 -8.52 15.20
N ALA A 322 17.12 -7.19 15.24
CA ALA A 322 16.81 -6.48 16.48
C ALA A 322 15.42 -6.82 17.04
N LEU A 323 14.44 -6.97 16.14
CA LEU A 323 13.08 -7.38 16.48
C LEU A 323 13.05 -8.82 17.04
N ILE A 324 13.76 -9.75 16.40
CA ILE A 324 13.90 -11.15 16.85
C ILE A 324 14.65 -11.21 18.18
N ALA A 325 15.75 -10.47 18.33
CA ALA A 325 16.48 -10.42 19.59
C ALA A 325 15.59 -9.91 20.73
N THR A 326 14.73 -8.93 20.45
CA THR A 326 13.80 -8.38 21.44
C THR A 326 12.67 -9.33 21.82
N SER A 327 12.20 -10.19 20.91
CA SER A 327 11.17 -11.18 21.22
C SER A 327 11.67 -12.39 22.01
N LEU A 328 12.98 -12.54 22.19
CA LEU A 328 13.63 -13.68 22.85
C LEU A 328 14.12 -13.38 24.27
N VAL A 329 13.81 -12.21 24.82
CA VAL A 329 14.26 -11.77 26.16
C VAL A 329 13.03 -11.59 27.07
N PRO A 330 13.12 -11.85 28.39
CA PRO A 330 11.99 -11.70 29.31
C PRO A 330 11.48 -10.27 29.41
N THR A 331 12.38 -9.29 29.38
CA THR A 331 12.08 -7.87 29.55
C THR A 331 13.07 -7.00 28.77
N LEU A 332 12.65 -5.79 28.41
CA LEU A 332 13.54 -4.84 27.73
C LEU A 332 14.74 -4.46 28.62
N GLY A 333 15.91 -4.32 27.98
CA GLY A 333 17.15 -3.87 28.63
C GLY A 333 18.00 -4.98 29.23
N VAL A 334 17.52 -6.23 29.22
CA VAL A 334 18.32 -7.40 29.61
C VAL A 334 19.14 -7.88 28.39
N PRO A 335 20.45 -8.16 28.53
CA PRO A 335 21.25 -8.69 27.43
C PRO A 335 20.75 -10.07 27.02
N LEU A 336 20.83 -10.38 25.72
CA LEU A 336 20.51 -11.71 25.21
C LEU A 336 21.70 -12.65 25.40
N ASN A 337 21.56 -13.63 26.28
CA ASN A 337 22.55 -14.66 26.59
C ASN A 337 21.86 -15.97 27.03
N GLY A 338 22.64 -17.02 27.29
CA GLY A 338 22.10 -18.37 27.55
C GLY A 338 21.09 -18.45 28.70
N ASP A 339 21.23 -17.55 29.70
CA ASP A 339 20.36 -17.51 30.88
C ASP A 339 19.08 -16.70 30.69
N THR A 340 19.08 -15.74 29.76
CA THR A 340 17.97 -14.79 29.54
C THR A 340 17.15 -15.14 28.31
N LEU A 341 17.66 -16.02 27.44
CA LEU A 341 16.92 -16.49 26.28
C LEU A 341 15.65 -17.21 26.72
N THR A 342 14.51 -16.69 26.28
CA THR A 342 13.19 -17.22 26.62
C THR A 342 12.21 -17.12 25.47
N PHE A 343 11.26 -18.06 25.42
CA PHE A 343 10.13 -18.03 24.49
C PHE A 343 8.82 -17.64 25.19
N ALA A 344 8.89 -17.07 26.41
CA ALA A 344 7.73 -16.70 27.20
C ALA A 344 6.75 -15.79 26.45
N ALA A 345 7.27 -14.84 25.64
CA ALA A 345 6.44 -13.97 24.82
C ALA A 345 5.60 -14.75 23.79
N TYR A 346 6.16 -15.79 23.17
CA TYR A 346 5.44 -16.67 22.25
C TYR A 346 4.43 -17.56 22.97
N GLY A 347 4.74 -18.03 24.18
CA GLY A 347 3.78 -18.71 25.05
C GLY A 347 2.57 -17.84 25.34
N ALA A 348 2.79 -16.60 25.80
CA ALA A 348 1.74 -15.63 26.09
C ALA A 348 0.89 -15.27 24.87
N MET A 349 1.45 -15.31 23.66
CA MET A 349 0.68 -15.12 22.42
C MET A 349 -0.25 -16.29 22.11
N LEU A 350 0.16 -17.53 22.44
CA LEU A 350 -0.57 -18.76 22.13
C LEU A 350 -1.63 -19.11 23.18
N GLU A 351 -1.67 -18.40 24.30
CA GLU A 351 -2.78 -18.50 25.24
C GLU A 351 -4.09 -18.11 24.52
N GLY A 352 -5.01 -19.07 24.37
CA GLY A 352 -6.16 -18.97 23.46
C GLY A 352 -7.17 -17.85 23.77
N GLN A 353 -7.05 -17.19 24.93
CA GLN A 353 -7.85 -16.02 25.30
C GLN A 353 -7.12 -14.68 25.10
N SER A 354 -5.87 -14.70 24.62
CA SER A 354 -5.09 -13.49 24.42
C SER A 354 -5.69 -12.62 23.31
N ALA A 355 -5.52 -11.30 23.43
CA ALA A 355 -5.89 -10.36 22.38
C ALA A 355 -5.16 -10.67 21.05
N THR A 356 -3.96 -11.25 21.12
CA THR A 356 -3.16 -11.66 19.97
C THR A 356 -3.83 -12.75 19.15
N TRP A 357 -4.31 -13.82 19.79
CA TRP A 357 -4.96 -14.92 19.08
C TRP A 357 -6.23 -14.44 18.37
N ARG A 358 -7.05 -13.66 19.07
CA ARG A 358 -8.25 -13.03 18.51
C ARG A 358 -7.92 -12.10 17.34
N ALA A 359 -6.87 -11.30 17.47
CA ALA A 359 -6.42 -10.41 16.40
C ALA A 359 -5.92 -11.17 15.16
N LEU A 360 -5.22 -12.29 15.35
CA LEU A 360 -4.81 -13.18 14.27
C LEU A 360 -6.03 -13.74 13.54
N THR A 361 -7.02 -14.28 14.27
CA THR A 361 -8.24 -14.82 13.66
C THR A 361 -9.03 -13.74 12.93
N ASN A 362 -9.17 -12.55 13.52
CA ASN A 362 -9.91 -11.44 12.92
C ASN A 362 -9.22 -10.92 11.64
N SER A 363 -7.90 -10.71 11.69
CA SER A 363 -7.12 -10.28 10.52
C SER A 363 -7.17 -11.31 9.39
N MET A 364 -7.08 -12.60 9.69
CA MET A 364 -7.21 -13.67 8.70
C MET A 364 -8.63 -13.73 8.11
N LEU A 365 -9.65 -13.70 8.97
CA LEU A 365 -11.05 -13.70 8.54
C LEU A 365 -11.34 -12.51 7.62
N LEU A 366 -10.98 -11.30 8.03
CA LEU A 366 -11.20 -10.06 7.27
C LEU A 366 -10.45 -10.08 5.93
N SER A 367 -9.18 -10.45 5.93
CA SER A 367 -8.35 -10.41 4.72
C SER A 367 -8.75 -11.48 3.70
N VAL A 368 -8.99 -12.73 4.13
CA VAL A 368 -9.41 -13.82 3.24
C VAL A 368 -10.82 -13.56 2.71
N SER A 369 -11.77 -13.18 3.57
CA SER A 369 -13.13 -12.88 3.14
C SER A 369 -13.18 -11.68 2.19
N ALA A 370 -12.40 -10.62 2.45
CA ALA A 370 -12.34 -9.45 1.57
C ALA A 370 -11.71 -9.80 0.23
N ALA A 371 -10.61 -10.56 0.22
CA ALA A 371 -9.98 -11.04 -1.01
C ALA A 371 -10.95 -11.86 -1.88
N LEU A 372 -11.66 -12.82 -1.29
CA LEU A 372 -12.63 -13.66 -2.00
C LEU A 372 -13.83 -12.84 -2.51
N ALA A 373 -14.42 -12.00 -1.66
CA ALA A 373 -15.54 -11.16 -2.05
C ALA A 373 -15.17 -10.18 -3.17
N LEU A 374 -14.00 -9.54 -3.09
CA LEU A 374 -13.51 -8.64 -4.13
C LEU A 374 -13.15 -9.36 -5.41
N MET A 375 -12.60 -10.58 -5.36
CA MET A 375 -12.37 -11.41 -6.53
C MET A 375 -13.67 -11.70 -7.28
N LEU A 376 -14.70 -12.15 -6.54
CA LEU A 376 -16.03 -12.44 -7.08
C LEU A 376 -16.70 -11.20 -7.65
N LEU A 377 -16.48 -10.04 -7.03
CA LEU A 377 -17.01 -8.76 -7.51
C LEU A 377 -16.26 -8.21 -8.73
N SER A 378 -14.94 -8.41 -8.78
CA SER A 378 -14.07 -7.85 -9.82
C SER A 378 -14.27 -8.50 -11.19
N LEU A 379 -14.59 -9.80 -11.24
CA LEU A 379 -14.86 -10.53 -12.48
C LEU A 379 -16.00 -9.93 -13.32
N PRO A 380 -17.26 -9.83 -12.81
CA PRO A 380 -18.36 -9.24 -13.57
C PRO A 380 -18.15 -7.75 -13.81
N LEU A 381 -17.54 -7.02 -12.88
CA LEU A 381 -17.27 -5.60 -13.01
C LEU A 381 -16.24 -5.31 -14.12
N GLY A 382 -15.14 -6.06 -14.16
CA GLY A 382 -14.13 -5.97 -15.21
C GLY A 382 -14.69 -6.31 -16.59
N TYR A 383 -15.52 -7.35 -16.68
CA TYR A 383 -16.23 -7.73 -17.90
C TYR A 383 -17.14 -6.60 -18.41
N LEU A 384 -18.01 -6.05 -17.55
CA LEU A 384 -18.92 -4.97 -17.93
C LEU A 384 -18.19 -3.70 -18.37
N LEU A 385 -17.12 -3.32 -17.66
CA LEU A 385 -16.33 -2.12 -17.97
C LEU A 385 -15.67 -2.18 -19.34
N VAL A 386 -15.26 -3.36 -19.79
CA VAL A 386 -14.59 -3.55 -21.09
C VAL A 386 -15.58 -3.82 -22.22
N ARG A 387 -16.55 -4.72 -22.01
CA ARG A 387 -17.47 -5.15 -23.09
C ARG A 387 -18.65 -4.21 -23.30
N TYR A 388 -19.11 -3.49 -22.28
CA TYR A 388 -20.25 -2.57 -22.38
C TYR A 388 -19.88 -1.13 -21.99
N PRO A 389 -19.01 -0.45 -22.75
CA PRO A 389 -18.60 0.90 -22.43
C PRO A 389 -19.77 1.88 -22.52
N SER A 390 -20.37 2.21 -21.37
CA SER A 390 -21.48 3.15 -21.25
C SER A 390 -21.10 4.36 -20.38
N ARG A 391 -21.82 5.48 -20.52
CA ARG A 391 -21.60 6.67 -19.67
C ARG A 391 -21.70 6.36 -18.16
N PRO A 392 -22.71 5.64 -17.65
CA PRO A 392 -22.78 5.31 -16.22
C PRO A 392 -21.63 4.40 -15.78
N LEU A 393 -21.22 3.42 -16.59
CA LEU A 393 -20.07 2.56 -16.26
C LEU A 393 -18.73 3.31 -16.26
N ARG A 394 -18.59 4.35 -17.08
CA ARG A 394 -17.41 5.23 -17.03
C ARG A 394 -17.36 6.05 -15.74
N TRP A 395 -18.50 6.59 -15.31
CA TRP A 395 -18.62 7.25 -14.01
C TRP A 395 -18.32 6.29 -12.87
N LEU A 396 -18.85 5.07 -12.95
CA LEU A 396 -18.58 4.01 -11.99
C LEU A 396 -17.08 3.70 -11.89
N HIS A 397 -16.41 3.55 -13.04
CA HIS A 397 -14.96 3.28 -13.08
C HIS A 397 -14.16 4.34 -12.32
N ASN A 398 -14.48 5.62 -12.54
CA ASN A 398 -13.83 6.71 -11.83
C ASN A 398 -14.20 6.74 -10.33
N ALA A 399 -15.43 6.37 -9.99
CA ALA A 399 -15.89 6.32 -8.59
C ALA A 399 -15.24 5.18 -7.80
N ILE A 400 -14.86 4.07 -8.44
CA ILE A 400 -14.17 2.94 -7.81
C ILE A 400 -12.80 3.35 -7.27
N ASP A 401 -12.13 4.29 -7.94
CA ASP A 401 -10.79 4.74 -7.53
C ASP A 401 -10.80 5.76 -6.37
N ILE A 402 -11.96 6.32 -6.01
CA ILE A 402 -12.08 7.33 -4.96
C ILE A 402 -11.62 6.77 -3.59
N PRO A 403 -12.15 5.64 -3.07
CA PRO A 403 -11.80 5.17 -1.73
C PRO A 403 -10.34 4.74 -1.62
N TYR A 404 -9.75 4.25 -2.71
CA TYR A 404 -8.34 3.91 -2.78
C TYR A 404 -7.43 5.16 -2.81
N THR A 405 -7.89 6.23 -3.46
CA THR A 405 -7.18 7.51 -3.51
C THR A 405 -7.22 8.24 -2.16
N LEU A 406 -8.30 8.07 -1.41
CA LEU A 406 -8.40 8.61 -0.07
C LEU A 406 -7.45 7.87 0.88
N PRO A 407 -6.69 8.60 1.72
CA PRO A 407 -5.92 7.98 2.79
C PRO A 407 -6.81 7.13 3.69
N GLY A 408 -6.26 6.02 4.21
CA GLY A 408 -7.01 5.08 5.05
C GLY A 408 -7.73 5.72 6.22
N VAL A 409 -7.12 6.74 6.83
CA VAL A 409 -7.72 7.50 7.94
C VAL A 409 -9.01 8.20 7.50
N VAL A 410 -8.99 8.87 6.34
CA VAL A 410 -10.15 9.57 5.78
C VAL A 410 -11.29 8.60 5.50
N LEU A 411 -10.96 7.45 4.91
CA LEU A 411 -11.93 6.40 4.65
C LEU A 411 -12.52 5.83 5.95
N ALA A 412 -11.70 5.59 6.97
CA ALA A 412 -12.16 5.09 8.26
C ALA A 412 -13.14 6.08 8.91
N ILE A 413 -12.82 7.36 8.95
CA ILE A 413 -13.72 8.40 9.46
C ILE A 413 -15.03 8.46 8.66
N ALA A 414 -14.95 8.36 7.33
CA ALA A 414 -16.13 8.32 6.47
C ALA A 414 -17.07 7.16 6.84
N PHE A 415 -16.50 5.97 7.11
CA PHE A 415 -17.25 4.80 7.56
C PHE A 415 -17.80 4.96 8.99
N ILE A 416 -17.04 5.53 9.93
CA ILE A 416 -17.52 5.84 11.29
C ILE A 416 -18.76 6.74 11.21
N LEU A 417 -18.69 7.83 10.46
CA LEU A 417 -19.79 8.80 10.35
C LEU A 417 -21.01 8.27 9.62
N LEU A 418 -20.80 7.32 8.69
CA LEU A 418 -21.89 6.66 7.96
C LEU A 418 -22.62 5.65 8.85
N PHE A 419 -21.90 4.85 9.61
CA PHE A 419 -22.46 3.77 10.42
C PHE A 419 -22.53 4.07 11.93
N ALA A 420 -22.33 5.34 12.33
CA ALA A 420 -22.49 5.80 13.71
C ALA A 420 -23.91 5.61 14.24
N ARG A 421 -24.91 5.59 13.36
CA ARG A 421 -26.31 5.30 13.70
C ARG A 421 -26.71 3.93 13.13
N PRO A 422 -27.68 3.23 13.74
CA PRO A 422 -28.26 2.02 13.18
C PRO A 422 -28.76 2.26 11.75
N LEU A 423 -28.70 1.21 10.92
CA LEU A 423 -29.20 1.30 9.55
C LEU A 423 -30.68 1.70 9.58
N PRO A 424 -31.10 2.77 8.86
CA PRO A 424 -32.42 3.37 9.01
C PRO A 424 -33.59 2.45 8.61
N ILE A 425 -33.32 1.33 7.94
CA ILE A 425 -34.33 0.37 7.46
C ILE A 425 -34.31 -0.94 8.29
N VAL A 426 -33.14 -1.36 8.75
CA VAL A 426 -32.94 -2.70 9.34
C VAL A 426 -32.67 -2.63 10.85
N GLU A 427 -32.44 -1.43 11.39
CA GLU A 427 -32.09 -1.16 12.81
C GLU A 427 -30.83 -1.92 13.32
N ILE A 428 -30.07 -2.53 12.42
CA ILE A 428 -28.81 -3.20 12.74
C ILE A 428 -27.71 -2.14 12.95
N THR A 429 -27.02 -2.24 14.08
CA THR A 429 -25.85 -1.43 14.39
C THR A 429 -24.59 -2.14 13.90
N LEU A 430 -23.90 -1.55 12.92
CA LEU A 430 -22.62 -2.06 12.41
C LEU A 430 -21.42 -1.48 13.17
N HIS A 431 -21.62 -0.38 13.90
CA HIS A 431 -20.58 0.24 14.71
C HIS A 431 -20.07 -0.74 15.78
N GLY A 432 -18.75 -0.80 15.96
CA GLY A 432 -18.13 -1.69 16.93
C GLY A 432 -18.23 -3.18 16.60
N THR A 433 -18.43 -3.54 15.32
CA THR A 433 -18.42 -4.94 14.83
C THR A 433 -17.35 -5.13 13.76
N LEU A 434 -16.90 -6.36 13.48
CA LEU A 434 -15.99 -6.63 12.36
C LEU A 434 -16.59 -6.26 10.99
N ALA A 435 -17.91 -6.18 10.87
CA ALA A 435 -18.58 -5.89 9.62
C ALA A 435 -18.25 -4.49 9.07
N ILE A 436 -18.06 -3.48 9.94
CA ILE A 436 -17.67 -2.13 9.49
C ILE A 436 -16.26 -2.12 8.91
N ILE A 437 -15.33 -2.87 9.51
CA ILE A 437 -13.95 -3.02 9.01
C ILE A 437 -13.97 -3.77 7.68
N PHE A 438 -14.75 -4.85 7.59
CA PHE A 438 -14.92 -5.62 6.37
C PHE A 438 -15.44 -4.76 5.21
N LEU A 439 -16.51 -3.98 5.41
CA LEU A 439 -17.04 -3.09 4.37
C LEU A 439 -16.04 -1.99 3.97
N ALA A 440 -15.28 -1.45 4.92
CA ALA A 440 -14.23 -0.49 4.64
C ALA A 440 -13.09 -1.12 3.81
N TYR A 441 -12.73 -2.38 4.07
CA TYR A 441 -11.77 -3.13 3.26
C TYR A 441 -12.28 -3.39 1.86
N LEU A 442 -13.55 -3.76 1.69
CA LEU A 442 -14.16 -3.89 0.36
C LEU A 442 -14.06 -2.57 -0.42
N ALA A 443 -14.40 -1.44 0.20
CA ALA A 443 -14.29 -0.13 -0.43
C ALA A 443 -12.84 0.21 -0.80
N ARG A 444 -11.91 0.06 0.16
CA ARG A 444 -10.50 0.44 -0.01
C ARG A 444 -9.79 -0.39 -1.07
N PHE A 445 -9.99 -1.70 -1.07
CA PHE A 445 -9.20 -2.64 -1.85
C PHE A 445 -9.86 -3.05 -3.17
N LEU A 446 -11.06 -2.55 -3.48
CA LEU A 446 -11.76 -2.83 -4.73
C LEU A 446 -10.91 -2.49 -5.97
N THR A 447 -10.27 -1.31 -6.00
CA THR A 447 -9.38 -0.93 -7.11
C THR A 447 -8.20 -1.88 -7.27
N VAL A 448 -7.62 -2.35 -6.15
CA VAL A 448 -6.46 -3.26 -6.14
C VAL A 448 -6.84 -4.61 -6.77
N SER A 449 -8.03 -5.13 -6.45
CA SER A 449 -8.55 -6.37 -7.04
C SER A 449 -9.01 -6.19 -8.50
N LEU A 450 -9.63 -5.06 -8.83
CA LEU A 450 -10.24 -4.83 -10.14
C LEU A 450 -9.22 -4.58 -11.25
N LYS A 451 -8.12 -3.86 -10.98
CA LYS A 451 -7.14 -3.46 -12.00
C LYS A 451 -6.52 -4.65 -12.76
N PRO A 452 -6.03 -5.72 -12.10
CA PRO A 452 -5.53 -6.91 -12.79
C PRO A 452 -6.60 -7.56 -13.68
N VAL A 453 -7.85 -7.67 -13.20
CA VAL A 453 -8.96 -8.24 -13.96
C VAL A 453 -9.31 -7.38 -15.17
N HIS A 454 -9.38 -6.06 -14.99
CA HIS A 454 -9.66 -5.12 -16.07
C HIS A 454 -8.58 -5.17 -17.16
N ASN A 455 -7.30 -5.17 -16.77
CA ASN A 455 -6.18 -5.28 -17.71
C ASN A 455 -6.11 -6.65 -18.39
N GLY A 456 -6.47 -7.73 -17.69
CA GLY A 456 -6.61 -9.06 -18.28
C GLY A 456 -7.73 -9.08 -19.32
N MET A 457 -8.87 -8.47 -19.00
CA MET A 457 -10.02 -8.40 -19.90
C MET A 457 -9.74 -7.59 -21.18
N LEU A 458 -8.94 -6.52 -21.08
CA LEU A 458 -8.48 -5.75 -22.24
C LEU A 458 -7.58 -6.56 -23.19
N GLN A 459 -6.92 -7.61 -22.69
CA GLN A 459 -6.07 -8.49 -23.49
C GLN A 459 -6.85 -9.63 -24.16
N LEU A 460 -8.08 -9.93 -23.71
CA LEU A 460 -8.90 -10.99 -24.28
C LEU A 460 -9.59 -10.54 -25.57
N ASP A 461 -9.27 -11.23 -26.66
CA ASP A 461 -9.85 -11.00 -27.98
C ASP A 461 -11.38 -11.22 -27.95
N PRO A 462 -12.21 -10.21 -28.29
CA PRO A 462 -13.66 -10.37 -28.43
C PRO A 462 -14.08 -11.54 -29.34
N ALA A 463 -13.27 -11.87 -30.35
CA ALA A 463 -13.59 -12.90 -31.34
C ALA A 463 -13.82 -14.29 -30.72
N MET A 464 -13.19 -14.59 -29.57
CA MET A 464 -13.43 -15.85 -28.85
C MET A 464 -14.89 -15.98 -28.39
N GLU A 465 -15.46 -14.88 -27.88
CA GLU A 465 -16.84 -14.84 -27.40
C GLU A 465 -17.87 -14.77 -28.55
N GLU A 466 -17.49 -14.14 -29.66
CA GLU A 466 -18.29 -14.07 -30.88
C GLU A 466 -18.37 -15.45 -31.56
N ALA A 467 -17.23 -16.14 -31.70
CA ALA A 467 -17.20 -17.51 -32.24
C ALA A 467 -18.04 -18.48 -31.41
N ALA A 468 -17.95 -18.40 -30.08
CA ALA A 468 -18.79 -19.19 -29.19
C ALA A 468 -20.28 -18.84 -29.33
N SER A 469 -20.61 -17.56 -29.49
CA SER A 469 -22.00 -17.12 -29.73
C SER A 469 -22.54 -17.65 -31.06
N LEU A 470 -21.74 -17.67 -32.12
CA LEU A 470 -22.10 -18.22 -33.43
C LEU A 470 -22.31 -19.74 -33.35
N ALA A 471 -21.56 -20.44 -32.48
CA ALA A 471 -21.75 -21.85 -32.17
C ALA A 471 -22.96 -22.13 -31.25
N GLY A 472 -23.77 -21.13 -30.92
CA GLY A 472 -24.97 -21.27 -30.09
C GLY A 472 -24.75 -21.15 -28.59
N ALA A 473 -23.55 -20.79 -28.13
CA ALA A 473 -23.28 -20.62 -26.70
C ALA A 473 -23.99 -19.38 -26.15
N ASN A 474 -24.80 -19.57 -25.11
CA ASN A 474 -25.46 -18.48 -24.41
C ASN A 474 -24.48 -17.65 -23.56
N PHE A 475 -24.94 -16.50 -23.03
CA PHE A 475 -24.10 -15.60 -22.23
C PHE A 475 -23.42 -16.28 -21.02
N SER A 476 -24.17 -17.12 -20.29
CA SER A 476 -23.64 -17.81 -19.11
C SER A 476 -22.57 -18.84 -19.48
N GLN A 477 -22.77 -19.57 -20.57
CA GLN A 477 -21.80 -20.52 -21.12
C GLN A 477 -20.51 -19.82 -21.54
N ARG A 478 -20.60 -18.70 -22.27
CA ARG A 478 -19.43 -17.91 -22.66
C ARG A 478 -18.67 -17.39 -21.45
N LEU A 479 -19.38 -16.88 -20.45
CA LEU A 479 -18.77 -16.39 -19.21
C LEU A 479 -18.07 -17.53 -18.45
N ARG A 480 -18.72 -18.68 -18.28
CA ARG A 480 -18.20 -19.82 -17.49
C ARG A 480 -17.08 -20.59 -18.18
N HIS A 481 -17.14 -20.78 -19.49
CA HIS A 481 -16.22 -21.65 -20.22
C HIS A 481 -15.08 -20.91 -20.91
N ILE A 482 -15.20 -19.59 -21.12
CA ILE A 482 -14.19 -18.79 -21.83
C ILE A 482 -13.67 -17.70 -20.92
N VAL A 483 -14.52 -16.74 -20.53
CA VAL A 483 -14.07 -15.52 -19.85
C VAL A 483 -13.54 -15.79 -18.45
N ILE A 484 -14.30 -16.48 -17.58
CA ILE A 484 -13.88 -16.74 -16.19
C ILE A 484 -12.60 -17.58 -16.15
N PRO A 485 -12.45 -18.71 -16.86
CA PRO A 485 -11.22 -19.50 -16.83
C PRO A 485 -9.99 -18.71 -17.29
N LEU A 486 -10.13 -17.85 -18.30
CA LEU A 486 -9.03 -17.03 -18.80
C LEU A 486 -8.71 -15.85 -17.87
N LEU A 487 -9.71 -15.29 -17.17
CA LEU A 487 -9.52 -14.21 -16.19
C LEU A 487 -9.16 -14.70 -14.79
N ALA A 488 -9.46 -15.96 -14.44
CA ALA A 488 -9.27 -16.50 -13.10
C ALA A 488 -7.86 -16.28 -12.55
N PRO A 489 -6.77 -16.45 -13.34
CA PRO A 489 -5.42 -16.17 -12.84
C PRO A 489 -5.17 -14.69 -12.53
N ALA A 490 -5.75 -13.76 -13.30
CA ALA A 490 -5.69 -12.33 -13.04
C ALA A 490 -6.58 -11.91 -11.85
N ALA A 491 -7.72 -12.59 -11.65
CA ALA A 491 -8.58 -12.37 -10.49
C ALA A 491 -7.91 -12.89 -9.21
N PHE A 492 -7.29 -14.07 -9.25
CA PHE A 492 -6.52 -14.62 -8.14
C PHE A 492 -5.34 -13.72 -7.77
N ALA A 493 -4.63 -13.18 -8.76
CA ALA A 493 -3.61 -12.16 -8.58
C ALA A 493 -4.12 -10.96 -7.76
N GLY A 494 -5.26 -10.40 -8.18
CA GLY A 494 -5.89 -9.26 -7.51
C GLY A 494 -6.30 -9.61 -6.08
N ALA A 495 -6.98 -10.74 -5.89
CA ALA A 495 -7.42 -11.24 -4.58
C ALA A 495 -6.25 -11.40 -3.61
N LEU A 496 -5.15 -11.92 -4.11
CA LEU A 496 -3.95 -12.14 -3.34
C LEU A 496 -3.24 -10.85 -2.92
N LEU A 497 -3.16 -9.87 -3.82
CA LEU A 497 -2.66 -8.53 -3.48
C LEU A 497 -3.54 -7.90 -2.40
N VAL A 498 -4.87 -8.04 -2.51
CA VAL A 498 -5.80 -7.62 -1.46
C VAL A 498 -5.48 -8.32 -0.14
N PHE A 499 -5.36 -9.65 -0.12
CA PHE A 499 -5.04 -10.40 1.09
C PHE A 499 -3.76 -9.89 1.77
N LEU A 500 -2.66 -9.77 1.02
CA LEU A 500 -1.38 -9.26 1.53
C LEU A 500 -1.50 -7.85 2.13
N THR A 501 -2.25 -6.97 1.47
CA THR A 501 -2.46 -5.59 1.97
C THR A 501 -3.44 -5.51 3.14
N ALA A 502 -4.44 -6.40 3.19
CA ALA A 502 -5.51 -6.38 4.19
C ALA A 502 -5.09 -7.03 5.51
N VAL A 503 -4.30 -8.11 5.50
CA VAL A 503 -3.76 -8.74 6.73
C VAL A 503 -2.98 -7.73 7.57
N ASN A 504 -2.26 -6.83 6.88
CA ASN A 504 -1.33 -5.87 7.46
C ASN A 504 -1.92 -4.48 7.65
N GLU A 505 -3.22 -4.32 7.42
CA GLU A 505 -3.88 -3.02 7.46
C GLU A 505 -4.08 -2.58 8.92
N LEU A 506 -3.39 -1.50 9.28
CA LEU A 506 -3.53 -0.82 10.57
C LEU A 506 -4.44 0.40 10.50
N THR A 507 -4.30 1.22 9.46
CA THR A 507 -4.83 2.59 9.44
C THR A 507 -6.35 2.64 9.57
N VAL A 508 -7.06 1.82 8.80
CA VAL A 508 -8.53 1.74 8.83
C VAL A 508 -8.98 1.00 10.08
N SER A 509 -8.30 -0.10 10.41
CA SER A 509 -8.61 -0.91 11.60
C SER A 509 -8.45 -0.14 12.91
N ALA A 510 -7.40 0.66 13.08
CA ALA A 510 -7.09 1.39 14.32
C ALA A 510 -8.13 2.46 14.68
N LEU A 511 -8.91 2.93 13.69
CA LEU A 511 -9.99 3.88 13.91
C LEU A 511 -11.37 3.22 14.01
N LEU A 512 -11.54 2.02 13.44
CA LEU A 512 -12.81 1.31 13.39
C LEU A 512 -12.97 0.19 14.44
N TRP A 513 -11.88 -0.23 15.08
CA TRP A 513 -11.91 -1.34 16.02
C TRP A 513 -12.69 -1.01 17.29
N SER A 514 -13.14 -2.07 17.94
CA SER A 514 -13.73 -2.07 19.28
C SER A 514 -13.19 -3.28 20.04
N VAL A 515 -13.37 -3.29 21.37
CA VAL A 515 -12.99 -4.43 22.22
C VAL A 515 -13.61 -5.72 21.69
N GLY A 516 -12.77 -6.74 21.46
CA GLY A 516 -13.19 -8.02 20.85
C GLY A 516 -12.99 -8.11 19.33
N ASN A 517 -12.81 -6.98 18.65
CA ASN A 517 -12.65 -6.88 17.20
C ASN A 517 -11.29 -6.30 16.80
N GLU A 518 -10.27 -6.55 17.64
CA GLU A 518 -8.89 -6.15 17.37
C GLU A 518 -8.36 -6.85 16.10
N THR A 519 -7.48 -6.18 15.38
CA THR A 519 -6.71 -6.77 14.27
C THR A 519 -5.23 -6.79 14.64
N LEU A 520 -4.42 -7.59 13.92
CA LEU A 520 -2.99 -7.75 14.20
C LEU A 520 -2.25 -6.41 14.28
N GLY A 521 -2.53 -5.50 13.35
CA GLY A 521 -1.94 -4.17 13.37
C GLY A 521 -2.27 -3.40 14.64
N VAL A 522 -3.54 -3.41 15.04
CA VAL A 522 -4.03 -2.71 16.24
C VAL A 522 -3.42 -3.29 17.51
N VAL A 523 -3.32 -4.62 17.63
CA VAL A 523 -2.67 -5.24 18.79
C VAL A 523 -1.19 -4.86 18.88
N ILE A 524 -0.45 -4.89 17.77
CA ILE A 524 0.96 -4.47 17.77
C ILE A 524 1.08 -3.01 18.23
N PHE A 525 0.23 -2.13 17.71
CA PHE A 525 0.21 -0.71 18.10
C PHE A 525 -0.13 -0.52 19.58
N ASN A 526 -1.18 -1.15 20.09
CA ASN A 526 -1.60 -1.02 21.49
C ASN A 526 -0.58 -1.62 22.47
N LEU A 527 0.06 -2.75 22.11
CA LEU A 527 1.15 -3.34 22.91
C LEU A 527 2.36 -2.40 22.96
N ASP A 528 2.67 -1.75 21.84
CA ASP A 528 3.73 -0.75 21.78
C ASP A 528 3.42 0.47 22.66
N GLU A 529 2.21 1.02 22.54
CA GLU A 529 1.74 2.20 23.29
C GLU A 529 1.68 1.93 24.80
N SER A 530 1.26 0.72 25.19
CA SER A 530 1.24 0.28 26.60
C SER A 530 2.62 -0.08 27.16
N GLY A 531 3.69 0.00 26.36
CA GLY A 531 5.05 -0.30 26.78
C GLY A 531 5.44 -1.78 26.77
N ASN A 532 4.54 -2.68 26.37
CA ASN A 532 4.83 -4.12 26.23
C ASN A 532 5.55 -4.43 24.91
N LYS A 533 6.78 -3.90 24.78
CA LYS A 533 7.58 -3.99 23.55
C LYS A 533 8.02 -5.42 23.22
N VAL A 534 8.28 -6.27 24.23
CA VAL A 534 8.70 -7.67 24.03
C VAL A 534 7.57 -8.46 23.35
N LEU A 535 6.34 -8.35 23.87
CA LEU A 535 5.19 -9.01 23.25
C LEU A 535 4.89 -8.40 21.87
N ALA A 536 4.97 -7.08 21.72
CA ALA A 536 4.83 -6.42 20.42
C ALA A 536 5.85 -6.95 19.40
N SER A 537 7.11 -7.19 19.80
CA SER A 537 8.13 -7.80 18.94
C SER A 537 7.79 -9.22 18.56
N ALA A 538 7.36 -10.05 19.51
CA ALA A 538 7.00 -11.44 19.22
C ALA A 538 5.84 -11.53 18.21
N VAL A 539 4.79 -10.72 18.39
CA VAL A 539 3.67 -10.60 17.43
C VAL A 539 4.17 -10.11 16.07
N SER A 540 5.06 -9.12 16.06
CA SER A 540 5.63 -8.56 14.83
C SER A 540 6.50 -9.56 14.07
N VAL A 541 7.31 -10.37 14.76
CA VAL A 541 8.11 -11.45 14.16
C VAL A 541 7.20 -12.51 13.53
N MET A 542 6.11 -12.89 14.22
CA MET A 542 5.11 -13.81 13.67
C MET A 542 4.48 -13.24 12.38
N VAL A 543 4.11 -11.95 12.38
CA VAL A 543 3.54 -11.28 11.20
C VAL A 543 4.54 -11.23 10.04
N VAL A 544 5.80 -10.88 10.29
CA VAL A 544 6.85 -10.89 9.25
C VAL A 544 7.06 -12.31 8.70
N GLY A 545 7.08 -13.31 9.57
CA GLY A 545 7.18 -14.72 9.17
C GLY A 545 6.01 -15.17 8.30
N LEU A 546 4.78 -14.78 8.66
CA LEU A 546 3.59 -15.04 7.86
C LEU A 546 3.68 -14.40 6.47
N ILE A 547 4.10 -13.13 6.39
CA ILE A 547 4.23 -12.41 5.12
C ILE A 547 5.31 -13.06 4.25
N ALA A 548 6.47 -13.38 4.83
CA ALA A 548 7.55 -14.04 4.12
C ALA A 548 7.09 -15.41 3.59
N LEU A 549 6.37 -16.19 4.39
CA LEU A 549 5.79 -17.47 3.98
C LEU A 549 4.82 -17.29 2.81
N VAL A 550 3.89 -16.35 2.89
CA VAL A 550 2.94 -16.08 1.80
C VAL A 550 3.69 -15.65 0.55
N MET A 551 4.64 -14.71 0.65
CA MET A 551 5.44 -14.28 -0.50
C MET A 551 6.25 -15.42 -1.14
N LEU A 552 6.77 -16.36 -0.34
CA LEU A 552 7.47 -17.56 -0.84
C LEU A 552 6.51 -18.52 -1.56
N LEU A 553 5.33 -18.78 -0.99
CA LEU A 553 4.29 -19.58 -1.63
C LEU A 553 3.87 -18.97 -2.97
N LEU A 554 3.74 -17.64 -3.02
CA LEU A 554 3.46 -16.92 -4.26
C LEU A 554 4.56 -17.02 -5.28
N ASN A 555 5.81 -16.91 -4.85
CA ASN A 555 6.92 -17.11 -5.75
C ASN A 555 6.91 -18.53 -6.35
N GLY A 556 6.49 -19.54 -5.57
CA GLY A 556 6.26 -20.91 -6.06
C GLY A 556 5.11 -21.02 -7.05
N LEU A 557 3.95 -20.42 -6.74
CA LEU A 557 2.74 -20.44 -7.59
C LEU A 557 2.88 -19.60 -8.86
N GLY A 558 3.81 -18.65 -8.88
CA GLY A 558 4.05 -17.74 -10.00
C GLY A 558 4.29 -18.40 -11.35
N ARG A 559 4.73 -19.66 -11.38
CA ARG A 559 4.86 -20.46 -12.62
C ARG A 559 3.52 -20.71 -13.33
N TYR A 560 2.41 -20.64 -12.59
CA TYR A 560 1.06 -20.85 -13.09
C TYR A 560 0.28 -19.55 -13.27
N LEU A 561 0.84 -18.41 -12.86
CA LEU A 561 0.21 -17.11 -12.97
C LEU A 561 0.66 -16.40 -14.26
N PRO A 562 -0.21 -15.59 -14.89
CA PRO A 562 0.16 -14.77 -16.03
C PRO A 562 1.37 -13.89 -15.69
N LYS A 563 2.26 -13.72 -16.67
CA LYS A 563 3.41 -12.82 -16.50
C LYS A 563 2.93 -11.41 -16.13
N GLY A 564 3.60 -10.79 -15.17
CA GLY A 564 3.26 -9.45 -14.67
C GLY A 564 2.24 -9.40 -13.53
N VAL A 565 1.70 -10.55 -13.09
CA VAL A 565 0.84 -10.65 -11.91
C VAL A 565 1.61 -10.43 -10.61
N ILE A 566 2.74 -11.11 -10.45
CA ILE A 566 3.60 -10.96 -9.28
C ILE A 566 4.64 -9.87 -9.58
N PRO A 567 4.67 -8.74 -8.82
CA PRO A 567 5.53 -7.60 -9.15
C PRO A 567 7.03 -7.93 -9.22
N TRP A 568 7.47 -8.93 -8.45
CA TRP A 568 8.87 -9.38 -8.37
C TRP A 568 9.23 -10.54 -9.31
N GLN A 569 8.26 -11.05 -10.09
CA GLN A 569 8.52 -12.03 -11.13
C GLN A 569 8.46 -11.38 -12.51
N SER A 570 9.35 -11.83 -13.39
CA SER A 570 9.42 -11.41 -14.80
C SER A 570 9.59 -12.61 -15.69
#